data_AF-A0A0M3JXL3-F1
#
_entry.id   AF-A0A0M3JXL3-F1
#
_cell.length_a   1.000
_cell.length_b   1.000
_cell.length_c   1.000
_cell.angle_alpha   90.00
_cell.angle_beta   90.00
_cell.angle_gamma   90.00
#
_symmetry.space_group_name_H-M   'P 1'
#
loop_
_entity.id
_entity.type
_entity.pdbx_description
1 polymer ?
#
loop_
_entity_poly.entity_id
_entity_poly.type
_entity_poly.pdbx_seq_one_letter_code
_entity_poly.pdbx_strand_id
1 'polypeptide(L)'
;MGCTTVQVVHQCYRSYLRAYKIDIGSSGKLPPIGVYSKAVGNTEHVDSLCRQYDSLHNCIQSNDVQTSTLECMNLKMFEALTLRYEDAIHYMINYAAYEFACSEGYKANEQCFKVTLTSKTVEKELLRCKLILIQDDPIGTCHSYKKDAHCTSEVFGEACGRVVGRAMCELMVHLGHYLAGVERSCLHVLNAECSRYSSAAHSTTCLISVQILFILMTILWQFQTIGV
;
A
#
# COMPACT_ATOMS: atom_id res chain seq x y z
N MET A 1 4.41 -1.17 -27.70
CA MET A 1 3.71 -1.43 -26.43
C MET A 1 4.45 -0.66 -25.37
N GLY A 2 3.90 0.44 -24.90
CA GLY A 2 4.57 1.33 -23.97
C GLY A 2 3.58 1.76 -22.90
N CYS A 3 3.99 1.65 -21.65
CA CYS A 3 3.27 2.19 -20.51
C CYS A 3 2.98 3.69 -20.72
N THR A 4 1.94 4.19 -20.04
CA THR A 4 1.71 5.63 -19.88
C THR A 4 3.02 6.35 -19.57
N THR A 5 3.36 7.39 -20.33
CA THR A 5 4.65 8.05 -20.18
C THR A 5 4.78 8.66 -18.79
N VAL A 6 6.01 8.73 -18.27
CA VAL A 6 6.31 9.40 -16.99
C VAL A 6 5.68 10.80 -16.93
N GLN A 7 5.61 11.50 -18.06
CA GLN A 7 4.98 12.82 -18.17
C GLN A 7 3.48 12.80 -17.87
N VAL A 8 2.75 11.81 -18.36
CA VAL A 8 1.31 11.69 -18.09
C VAL A 8 1.06 11.31 -16.64
N VAL A 9 1.79 10.33 -16.10
CA VAL A 9 1.68 9.97 -14.67
C VAL A 9 2.00 11.16 -13.78
N HIS A 10 3.04 11.93 -14.14
CA HIS A 10 3.39 13.18 -13.46
C HIS A 10 2.26 14.22 -13.51
N GLN A 11 1.58 14.39 -14.65
CA GLN A 11 0.43 15.30 -14.76
C GLN A 11 -0.75 14.84 -13.90
N CYS A 12 -1.05 13.55 -13.85
CA CYS A 12 -2.06 12.99 -12.97
C CYS A 12 -1.73 13.26 -11.49
N TYR A 13 -0.48 13.03 -11.09
CA TYR A 13 -0.01 13.37 -9.75
C TYR A 13 -0.08 14.86 -9.44
N ARG A 14 0.21 15.74 -10.41
CA ARG A 14 0.07 17.19 -10.21
C ARG A 14 -1.36 17.57 -9.84
N SER A 15 -2.36 17.02 -10.54
CA SER A 15 -3.77 17.25 -10.23
C SER A 15 -4.15 16.68 -8.86
N TYR A 16 -3.71 15.45 -8.56
CA TYR A 16 -3.92 14.81 -7.27
C TYR A 16 -3.33 15.61 -6.09
N LEU A 17 -2.09 16.07 -6.20
CA LEU A 17 -1.40 16.82 -5.15
C LEU A 17 -2.03 18.20 -4.89
N ARG A 18 -2.61 18.83 -5.93
CA ARG A 18 -3.33 20.10 -5.78
C ARG A 18 -4.56 19.99 -4.87
N ALA A 19 -5.22 18.83 -4.82
CA ALA A 19 -6.32 18.60 -3.89
C ALA A 19 -5.87 18.71 -2.41
N TYR A 20 -4.59 18.43 -2.14
CA TYR A 20 -3.95 18.60 -0.84
C TYR A 20 -3.20 19.93 -0.69
N LYS A 21 -3.41 20.87 -1.62
CA LYS A 21 -2.71 22.16 -1.68
C LYS A 21 -1.18 22.04 -1.79
N ILE A 22 -0.71 20.94 -2.39
CA ILE A 22 0.70 20.76 -2.69
C ILE A 22 0.93 21.05 -4.17
N ASP A 23 1.91 21.90 -4.47
CA ASP A 23 2.34 22.15 -5.83
C ASP A 23 3.62 21.39 -6.16
N ILE A 24 3.72 20.96 -7.41
CA ILE A 24 4.97 20.41 -7.94
C ILE A 24 5.81 21.60 -8.39
N GLY A 25 6.82 21.91 -7.59
CA GLY A 25 7.76 23.00 -7.82
C GLY A 25 8.58 22.84 -9.12
N SER A 26 9.55 23.74 -9.29
CA SER A 26 10.36 23.86 -10.51
C SER A 26 11.18 22.61 -10.87
N SER A 27 11.40 21.69 -9.93
CA SER A 27 12.09 20.42 -10.18
C SER A 27 11.30 19.47 -11.09
N GLY A 28 9.99 19.65 -11.22
CA GLY A 28 9.13 18.69 -11.93
C GLY A 28 9.13 17.30 -11.30
N LYS A 29 9.44 17.21 -10.00
CA LYS A 29 9.45 15.97 -9.21
C LYS A 29 8.42 16.04 -8.09
N LEU A 30 7.90 14.88 -7.71
CA LEU A 30 7.00 14.78 -6.55
C LEU A 30 7.71 15.31 -5.30
N PRO A 31 6.95 15.97 -4.40
CA PRO A 31 7.50 16.55 -3.19
C PRO A 31 8.01 15.47 -2.24
N PRO A 32 8.96 15.80 -1.33
CA PRO A 32 9.43 14.86 -0.31
C PRO A 32 8.27 14.24 0.46
N ILE A 33 8.39 12.96 0.81
CA ILE A 33 7.26 12.22 1.41
C ILE A 33 6.76 12.86 2.71
N GLY A 34 7.64 13.47 3.51
CA GLY A 34 7.24 14.17 4.74
C GLY A 34 6.27 15.34 4.49
N VAL A 35 6.41 16.05 3.36
CA VAL A 35 5.48 17.13 2.97
C VAL A 35 4.13 16.55 2.58
N TYR A 36 4.15 15.50 1.76
CA TYR A 36 2.95 14.77 1.36
C TYR A 36 2.19 14.20 2.56
N SER A 37 2.87 13.42 3.41
CA SER A 37 2.28 12.79 4.59
C SER A 37 1.67 13.81 5.54
N LYS A 38 2.31 14.97 5.73
CA LYS A 38 1.75 16.04 6.58
C LYS A 38 0.47 16.63 5.98
N ALA A 39 0.39 16.81 4.67
CA ALA A 39 -0.80 17.37 4.02
C ALA A 39 -1.96 16.37 4.02
N VAL A 40 -1.67 15.12 3.68
CA VAL A 40 -2.68 14.05 3.62
C VAL A 40 -3.15 13.62 5.00
N GLY A 41 -2.28 13.64 6.01
CA GLY A 41 -2.62 13.34 7.41
C GLY A 41 -3.70 14.25 8.00
N ASN A 42 -3.95 15.41 7.42
CA ASN A 42 -5.04 16.31 7.82
C ASN A 42 -6.39 15.95 7.15
N THR A 43 -6.45 14.86 6.37
CA THR A 43 -7.69 14.41 5.72
C THR A 43 -8.45 13.48 6.66
N GLU A 44 -9.61 13.94 7.15
CA GLU A 44 -10.31 13.28 8.27
C GLU A 44 -11.13 12.02 7.88
N HIS A 45 -11.31 11.74 6.58
CA HIS A 45 -12.23 10.68 6.12
C HIS A 45 -11.67 9.82 4.96
N VAL A 46 -11.80 8.49 5.07
CA VAL A 46 -11.42 7.52 4.02
C VAL A 46 -12.10 7.83 2.69
N ASP A 47 -13.38 8.21 2.70
CA ASP A 47 -14.09 8.57 1.47
C ASP A 47 -13.47 9.78 0.75
N SER A 48 -12.87 10.71 1.49
CA SER A 48 -12.14 11.82 0.89
C SER A 48 -10.85 11.33 0.25
N LEU A 49 -10.10 10.47 0.95
CA LEU A 49 -8.88 9.86 0.43
C LEU A 49 -9.18 9.04 -0.83
N CYS A 50 -10.23 8.24 -0.82
CA CYS A 50 -10.62 7.40 -1.94
C CYS A 50 -11.10 8.20 -3.14
N ARG A 51 -11.86 9.27 -2.94
CA ARG A 51 -12.20 10.16 -4.07
C ARG A 51 -10.96 10.75 -4.75
N GLN A 52 -9.95 11.16 -3.97
CA GLN A 52 -8.71 11.67 -4.55
C GLN A 52 -7.89 10.56 -5.23
N TYR A 53 -7.80 9.39 -4.59
CA TYR A 53 -7.15 8.22 -5.17
C TYR A 53 -7.82 7.79 -6.49
N ASP A 54 -9.15 7.67 -6.52
CA ASP A 54 -9.91 7.28 -7.71
C ASP A 54 -9.67 8.28 -8.85
N SER A 55 -9.59 9.59 -8.54
CA SER A 55 -9.24 10.60 -9.54
C SER A 55 -7.82 10.41 -10.10
N LEU A 56 -6.85 10.04 -9.27
CA LEU A 56 -5.48 9.74 -9.70
C LEU A 56 -5.45 8.46 -10.54
N HIS A 57 -6.05 7.38 -10.03
CA HIS A 57 -6.11 6.08 -10.67
C HIS A 57 -6.77 6.17 -12.04
N ASN A 58 -7.95 6.81 -12.12
CA ASN A 58 -8.68 7.00 -13.37
C ASN A 58 -7.91 7.88 -14.36
N CYS A 59 -7.18 8.90 -13.88
CA CYS A 59 -6.32 9.70 -14.76
C CYS A 59 -5.21 8.85 -15.39
N ILE A 60 -4.55 7.99 -14.59
CA ILE A 60 -3.49 7.10 -15.08
C ILE A 60 -4.08 6.07 -16.06
N GLN A 61 -5.21 5.44 -15.70
CA GLN A 61 -5.85 4.38 -16.48
C GLN A 61 -6.47 4.90 -17.79
N SER A 62 -7.15 6.04 -17.77
CA SER A 62 -7.78 6.62 -18.98
C SER A 62 -6.77 7.02 -20.06
N ASN A 63 -5.52 7.27 -19.68
CA ASN A 63 -4.43 7.55 -20.61
C ASN A 63 -3.61 6.29 -20.98
N ASP A 64 -3.95 5.13 -20.41
CA ASP A 64 -3.33 3.84 -20.70
C ASP A 64 -4.24 3.01 -21.62
N VAL A 65 -4.02 3.12 -22.93
CA VAL A 65 -4.94 2.53 -23.93
C VAL A 65 -4.75 1.01 -24.08
N GLN A 66 -3.66 0.42 -23.56
CA GLN A 66 -3.30 -0.97 -23.89
C GLN A 66 -2.57 -1.79 -22.80
N THR A 67 -2.24 -1.22 -21.65
CA THR A 67 -1.44 -1.91 -20.61
C THR A 67 -2.20 -1.95 -19.29
N SER A 68 -1.95 -2.97 -18.45
CA SER A 68 -2.54 -2.98 -17.10
C SER A 68 -1.86 -1.92 -16.23
N THR A 69 -2.61 -1.22 -15.38
CA THR A 69 -2.06 -0.22 -14.43
C THR A 69 -0.92 -0.78 -13.57
N LEU A 70 -0.96 -2.08 -13.26
CA LEU A 70 0.07 -2.83 -12.54
C LEU A 70 1.40 -2.94 -13.32
N GLU A 71 1.36 -2.99 -14.65
CA GLU A 71 2.58 -3.00 -15.47
C GLU A 71 3.18 -1.60 -15.62
N CYS A 72 2.35 -0.55 -15.51
CA CYS A 72 2.75 0.85 -15.65
C CYS A 72 3.23 1.51 -14.34
N MET A 73 2.54 1.21 -13.25
CA MET A 73 2.83 1.75 -11.93
C MET A 73 3.68 0.74 -11.16
N ASN A 74 4.99 0.99 -11.09
CA ASN A 74 5.96 0.16 -10.36
C ASN A 74 7.08 1.05 -9.79
N LEU A 75 7.99 0.47 -9.01
CA LEU A 75 9.06 1.23 -8.36
C LEU A 75 9.87 2.13 -9.34
N LYS A 76 10.17 1.66 -10.55
CA LYS A 76 10.92 2.45 -11.55
C LYS A 76 10.15 3.69 -12.02
N MET A 77 8.83 3.58 -12.15
CA MET A 77 7.98 4.74 -12.43
C MET A 77 8.08 5.77 -11.29
N PHE A 78 8.04 5.31 -10.04
CA PHE A 78 8.15 6.19 -8.88
C PHE A 78 9.54 6.82 -8.73
N GLU A 79 10.62 6.09 -9.02
CA GLU A 79 11.98 6.65 -9.11
C GLU A 79 12.07 7.76 -10.16
N ALA A 80 11.41 7.57 -11.31
CA ALA A 80 11.34 8.59 -12.35
C ALA A 80 10.53 9.83 -11.92
N LEU A 81 9.62 9.69 -10.95
CA LEU A 81 8.77 10.77 -10.44
C LEU A 81 9.34 11.50 -9.23
N THR A 82 10.26 10.90 -8.46
CA THR A 82 10.82 11.48 -7.24
C THR A 82 12.29 11.91 -7.42
N LEU A 83 12.83 12.59 -6.39
CA LEU A 83 14.26 12.91 -6.29
C LEU A 83 15.04 11.86 -5.50
N ARG A 84 14.41 11.25 -4.50
CA ARG A 84 15.02 10.28 -3.60
C ARG A 84 14.40 8.90 -3.79
N TYR A 85 15.22 7.87 -3.69
CA TYR A 85 14.78 6.48 -3.74
C TYR A 85 13.81 6.16 -2.60
N GLU A 86 14.07 6.67 -1.39
CA GLU A 86 13.15 6.47 -0.27
C GLU A 86 11.76 7.06 -0.57
N ASP A 87 11.69 8.26 -1.14
CA ASP A 87 10.42 8.86 -1.53
C ASP A 87 9.69 8.00 -2.57
N ALA A 88 10.41 7.42 -3.54
CA ALA A 88 9.83 6.55 -4.57
C ALA A 88 9.12 5.35 -3.94
N ILE A 89 9.79 4.69 -3.00
CA ILE A 89 9.22 3.55 -2.27
C ILE A 89 7.96 3.97 -1.53
N HIS A 90 7.98 5.10 -0.83
CA HIS A 90 6.82 5.53 -0.06
C HIS A 90 5.65 5.93 -0.96
N TYR A 91 5.88 6.60 -2.09
CA TYR A 91 4.81 6.91 -3.03
C TYR A 91 4.21 5.64 -3.65
N MET A 92 5.05 4.65 -3.97
CA MET A 92 4.62 3.35 -4.47
C MET A 92 3.77 2.60 -3.44
N ILE A 93 4.25 2.49 -2.20
CA ILE A 93 3.51 1.86 -1.10
C ILE A 93 2.18 2.59 -0.88
N ASN A 94 2.17 3.92 -0.88
CA ASN A 94 0.94 4.71 -0.75
C ASN A 94 -0.05 4.40 -1.87
N TYR A 95 0.41 4.38 -3.12
CA TYR A 95 -0.45 4.10 -4.27
C TYR A 95 -1.14 2.73 -4.13
N ALA A 96 -0.37 1.69 -3.82
CA ALA A 96 -0.89 0.34 -3.61
C ALA A 96 -1.79 0.23 -2.36
N ALA A 97 -1.42 0.90 -1.27
CA ALA A 97 -2.20 0.91 -0.04
C ALA A 97 -3.56 1.61 -0.22
N TYR A 98 -3.62 2.72 -0.96
CA TYR A 98 -4.89 3.37 -1.28
C TYR A 98 -5.74 2.55 -2.25
N GLU A 99 -5.14 1.88 -3.23
CA GLU A 99 -5.88 0.96 -4.10
C GLU A 99 -6.62 -0.11 -3.29
N PHE A 100 -5.91 -0.70 -2.33
CA PHE A 100 -6.51 -1.67 -1.42
C PHE A 100 -7.53 -1.03 -0.48
N ALA A 101 -7.19 0.10 0.16
CA ALA A 101 -8.07 0.76 1.13
C ALA A 101 -9.37 1.28 0.49
N CYS A 102 -9.34 1.60 -0.80
CA CYS A 102 -10.50 2.07 -1.55
C CYS A 102 -11.29 0.96 -2.22
N SER A 103 -10.79 -0.28 -2.17
CA SER A 103 -11.53 -1.46 -2.59
C SER A 103 -12.68 -1.78 -1.62
N GLU A 104 -13.70 -2.46 -2.14
CA GLU A 104 -14.85 -2.92 -1.36
C GLU A 104 -14.44 -3.88 -0.21
N GLY A 105 -13.35 -4.64 -0.40
CA GLY A 105 -12.84 -5.57 0.61
C GLY A 105 -12.36 -4.87 1.89
N TYR A 106 -11.70 -3.72 1.75
CA TYR A 106 -11.30 -2.90 2.90
C TYR A 106 -12.49 -2.19 3.51
N LYS A 107 -13.37 -1.56 2.71
CA LYS A 107 -14.55 -0.83 3.23
C LYS A 107 -15.45 -1.72 4.08
N ALA A 108 -15.65 -2.98 3.69
CA ALA A 108 -16.43 -3.95 4.46
C ALA A 108 -15.82 -4.27 5.85
N ASN A 109 -14.53 -4.02 6.05
CA ASN A 109 -13.78 -4.36 7.26
C ASN A 109 -13.11 -3.13 7.91
N GLU A 110 -13.41 -1.92 7.41
CA GLU A 110 -12.74 -0.68 7.75
C GLU A 110 -12.64 -0.52 9.26
N GLN A 111 -13.74 -0.82 9.94
CA GLN A 111 -13.86 -0.67 11.36
C GLN A 111 -12.95 -1.60 12.17
N CYS A 112 -12.71 -2.81 11.69
CA CYS A 112 -11.81 -3.69 12.39
C CYS A 112 -10.35 -3.29 12.19
N PHE A 113 -10.00 -2.87 10.97
CA PHE A 113 -8.70 -2.26 10.71
C PHE A 113 -8.47 -1.04 11.63
N LYS A 114 -9.51 -0.29 11.98
CA LYS A 114 -9.42 0.96 12.76
C LYS A 114 -8.91 0.66 14.15
N VAL A 115 -9.61 -0.24 14.83
CA VAL A 115 -9.27 -0.67 16.19
C VAL A 115 -7.92 -1.37 16.20
N THR A 116 -7.70 -2.28 15.26
CA THR A 116 -6.50 -3.12 15.20
C THR A 116 -5.24 -2.31 15.01
N LEU A 117 -5.25 -1.30 14.15
CA LEU A 117 -4.09 -0.46 13.94
C LEU A 117 -3.81 0.48 15.13
N THR A 118 -4.83 0.90 15.87
CA THR A 118 -4.61 1.67 17.11
C THR A 118 -4.18 0.81 18.31
N SER A 119 -4.16 -0.52 18.17
CA SER A 119 -3.80 -1.44 19.25
C SER A 119 -2.29 -1.58 19.38
N LYS A 120 -1.75 -1.15 20.53
CA LYS A 120 -0.34 -1.38 20.89
C LYS A 120 0.07 -2.85 20.88
N THR A 121 -0.88 -3.76 21.14
CA THR A 121 -0.65 -5.21 21.08
C THR A 121 -0.39 -5.63 19.65
N VAL A 122 -1.26 -5.20 18.73
CA VAL A 122 -1.13 -5.50 17.29
C VAL A 122 0.17 -4.88 16.75
N GLU A 123 0.46 -3.63 17.09
CA GLU A 123 1.71 -2.96 16.73
C GLU A 123 2.92 -3.79 17.17
N LYS A 124 2.94 -4.27 18.42
CA LYS A 124 4.02 -5.12 18.94
C LYS A 124 4.15 -6.46 18.20
N GLU A 125 3.04 -7.10 17.86
CA GLU A 125 3.07 -8.36 17.11
C GLU A 125 3.52 -8.13 15.66
N LEU A 126 3.10 -7.04 15.01
CA LEU A 126 3.63 -6.66 13.71
C LEU A 126 5.13 -6.39 13.77
N LEU A 127 5.63 -5.73 14.82
CA LEU A 127 7.07 -5.52 15.02
C LEU A 127 7.86 -6.83 15.09
N ARG A 128 7.24 -7.92 15.58
CA ARG A 128 7.86 -9.26 15.58
C ARG A 128 7.90 -9.92 14.21
N CYS A 129 7.03 -9.52 13.28
CA CYS A 129 7.08 -10.01 11.91
C CYS A 129 8.41 -9.67 11.23
N LYS A 130 9.06 -8.55 11.65
CA LYS A 130 10.30 -8.04 11.05
C LYS A 130 10.16 -7.90 9.53
N LEU A 131 9.15 -7.15 9.10
CA LEU A 131 8.78 -7.04 7.69
C LEU A 131 9.96 -6.52 6.87
N ILE A 132 10.30 -7.23 5.79
CA ILE A 132 11.35 -6.84 4.84
C ILE A 132 10.72 -6.68 3.47
N LEU A 133 10.28 -5.46 3.18
CA LEU A 133 9.52 -5.16 1.97
C LEU A 133 10.40 -5.00 0.73
N ILE A 134 11.70 -4.78 0.90
CA ILE A 134 12.64 -4.59 -0.22
C ILE A 134 13.93 -5.34 0.13
N GLN A 135 14.33 -6.27 -0.73
CA GLN A 135 15.63 -6.91 -0.71
C GLN A 135 16.29 -6.76 -2.07
N ASP A 136 17.62 -6.71 -2.08
CA ASP A 136 18.41 -6.63 -3.32
C ASP A 136 18.42 -7.95 -4.11
N ASP A 137 17.97 -9.07 -3.50
CA ASP A 137 17.88 -10.39 -4.12
C ASP A 137 16.42 -10.80 -4.41
N PRO A 138 16.03 -11.05 -5.68
CA PRO A 138 14.69 -11.50 -6.06
C PRO A 138 14.22 -12.80 -5.36
N ILE A 139 15.11 -13.76 -5.12
CA ILE A 139 14.75 -15.05 -4.49
C ILE A 139 14.49 -14.85 -2.99
N GLY A 140 15.39 -14.13 -2.31
CA GLY A 140 15.18 -13.67 -0.93
C GLY A 140 13.91 -12.82 -0.77
N THR A 141 13.62 -11.97 -1.77
CA THR A 141 12.42 -11.11 -1.78
C THR A 141 11.15 -11.95 -1.73
N CYS A 142 11.04 -13.01 -2.54
CA CYS A 142 9.86 -13.87 -2.54
C CYS A 142 9.63 -14.59 -1.19
N HIS A 143 10.69 -15.18 -0.64
CA HIS A 143 10.61 -15.88 0.65
C HIS A 143 10.22 -14.93 1.79
N SER A 144 10.80 -13.73 1.80
CA SER A 144 10.52 -12.70 2.79
C SER A 144 9.08 -12.20 2.67
N TYR A 145 8.61 -11.94 1.44
CA TYR A 145 7.21 -11.57 1.19
C TYR A 145 6.21 -12.62 1.67
N LYS A 146 6.52 -13.91 1.48
CA LYS A 146 5.68 -14.99 1.99
C LYS A 146 5.59 -15.00 3.50
N LYS A 147 6.73 -14.87 4.17
CA LYS A 147 6.79 -14.79 5.62
C LYS A 147 6.01 -13.58 6.14
N ASP A 148 6.16 -12.45 5.49
CA ASP A 148 5.52 -11.18 5.86
C ASP A 148 4.00 -11.22 5.64
N ALA A 149 3.56 -11.76 4.49
CA ALA A 149 2.14 -11.97 4.18
C ALA A 149 1.49 -12.93 5.18
N HIS A 150 2.17 -14.02 5.54
CA HIS A 150 1.67 -14.95 6.54
C HIS A 150 1.57 -14.29 7.92
N CYS A 151 2.62 -13.62 8.38
CA CYS A 151 2.66 -13.02 9.71
C CYS A 151 1.61 -11.90 9.86
N THR A 152 1.52 -11.00 8.86
CA THR A 152 0.48 -9.96 8.86
C THR A 152 -0.93 -10.56 8.81
N SER A 153 -1.15 -11.60 8.01
CA SER A 153 -2.42 -12.33 7.98
C SER A 153 -2.79 -12.93 9.34
N GLU A 154 -1.84 -13.51 10.07
CA GLU A 154 -2.09 -14.06 11.41
C GLU A 154 -2.42 -12.97 12.41
N VAL A 155 -1.60 -11.92 12.50
CA VAL A 155 -1.81 -10.83 13.46
C VAL A 155 -3.17 -10.15 13.25
N PHE A 156 -3.51 -9.82 12.01
CA PHE A 156 -4.82 -9.23 11.71
C PHE A 156 -5.95 -10.26 11.77
N GLY A 157 -5.69 -11.52 11.45
CA GLY A 157 -6.64 -12.61 11.55
C GLY A 157 -7.08 -12.90 12.99
N GLU A 158 -6.13 -12.83 13.93
CA GLU A 158 -6.38 -12.96 15.37
C GLU A 158 -7.14 -11.76 15.92
N ALA A 159 -6.76 -10.55 15.50
CA ALA A 159 -7.38 -9.32 15.98
C ALA A 159 -8.80 -9.11 15.43
N CYS A 160 -9.02 -9.47 14.17
CA CYS A 160 -10.20 -9.07 13.40
C CYS A 160 -11.02 -10.21 12.79
N GLY A 161 -10.58 -11.43 12.99
CA GLY A 161 -11.12 -12.57 12.28
C GLY A 161 -10.52 -12.73 10.88
N ARG A 162 -10.79 -13.90 10.33
CA ARG A 162 -9.99 -14.44 9.22
C ARG A 162 -10.24 -13.79 7.87
N VAL A 163 -11.42 -13.17 7.69
CA VAL A 163 -11.69 -12.36 6.49
C VAL A 163 -10.68 -11.22 6.40
N VAL A 164 -10.38 -10.58 7.54
CA VAL A 164 -9.40 -9.48 7.61
C VAL A 164 -7.97 -10.00 7.48
N GLY A 165 -7.64 -11.13 8.10
CA GLY A 165 -6.34 -11.78 7.90
C GLY A 165 -6.08 -12.10 6.43
N ARG A 166 -7.05 -12.70 5.75
CA ARG A 166 -6.98 -12.94 4.29
C ARG A 166 -6.80 -11.66 3.50
N ALA A 167 -7.59 -10.62 3.79
CA ALA A 167 -7.48 -9.34 3.09
C ALA A 167 -6.09 -8.71 3.26
N MET A 168 -5.46 -8.86 4.44
CA MET A 168 -4.07 -8.44 4.65
C MET A 168 -3.06 -9.27 3.88
N CYS A 169 -3.26 -10.58 3.78
CA CYS A 169 -2.43 -11.43 2.91
C CYS A 169 -2.54 -10.96 1.45
N GLU A 170 -3.76 -10.70 0.97
CA GLU A 170 -4.02 -10.19 -0.38
C GLU A 170 -3.40 -8.81 -0.60
N LEU A 171 -3.43 -7.90 0.39
CA LEU A 171 -2.71 -6.63 0.33
C LEU A 171 -1.19 -6.84 0.16
N MET A 172 -0.60 -7.80 0.85
CA MET A 172 0.83 -8.09 0.71
C MET A 172 1.16 -8.66 -0.68
N VAL A 173 0.30 -9.52 -1.23
CA VAL A 173 0.43 -9.96 -2.64
C VAL A 173 0.33 -8.75 -3.58
N HIS A 174 -0.64 -7.88 -3.33
CA HIS A 174 -0.90 -6.69 -4.12
C HIS A 174 0.30 -5.73 -4.12
N LEU A 175 0.89 -5.47 -2.95
CA LEU A 175 2.14 -4.69 -2.83
C LEU A 175 3.30 -5.31 -3.62
N GLY A 176 3.40 -6.64 -3.62
CA GLY A 176 4.40 -7.37 -4.38
C GLY A 176 4.34 -7.09 -5.89
N HIS A 177 3.16 -6.83 -6.45
CA HIS A 177 3.02 -6.51 -7.89
C HIS A 177 3.71 -5.19 -8.28
N TYR A 178 3.86 -4.25 -7.34
CA TYR A 178 4.47 -2.95 -7.60
C TYR A 178 6.01 -2.96 -7.49
N LEU A 179 6.55 -3.98 -6.84
CA LEU A 179 7.99 -4.16 -6.66
C LEU A 179 8.62 -4.85 -7.87
N ALA A 180 9.64 -4.21 -8.44
CA ALA A 180 10.35 -4.72 -9.61
C ALA A 180 11.10 -6.05 -9.39
N GLY A 181 11.20 -6.53 -8.14
CA GLY A 181 11.95 -7.74 -7.74
C GLY A 181 11.10 -8.97 -7.42
N VAL A 182 9.76 -8.88 -7.42
CA VAL A 182 8.91 -10.04 -7.12
C VAL A 182 8.47 -10.71 -8.43
N GLU A 183 8.93 -11.92 -8.68
CA GLU A 183 8.55 -12.67 -9.87
C GLU A 183 7.04 -13.03 -9.87
N ARG A 184 6.43 -13.09 -11.06
CA ARG A 184 5.02 -13.50 -11.22
C ARG A 184 4.74 -14.90 -10.65
N SER A 185 5.72 -15.80 -10.75
CA SER A 185 5.69 -17.14 -10.16
C SER A 185 5.49 -17.08 -8.63
N CYS A 186 6.21 -16.19 -7.96
CA CYS A 186 6.08 -15.95 -6.53
C CYS A 186 4.69 -15.43 -6.15
N LEU A 187 4.21 -14.41 -6.87
CA LEU A 187 2.89 -13.82 -6.63
C LEU A 187 1.77 -14.84 -6.78
N HIS A 188 1.87 -15.74 -7.76
CA HIS A 188 0.92 -16.84 -7.94
C HIS A 188 0.90 -17.81 -6.73
N VAL A 189 2.09 -18.18 -6.22
CA VAL A 189 2.20 -19.03 -5.03
C VAL A 189 1.60 -18.34 -3.80
N LEU A 190 1.92 -17.07 -3.58
CA LEU A 190 1.39 -16.29 -2.46
C LEU A 190 -0.13 -16.15 -2.53
N ASN A 191 -0.68 -15.84 -3.70
CA ASN A 191 -2.13 -15.71 -3.88
C ASN A 191 -2.86 -17.03 -3.57
N ALA A 192 -2.27 -18.17 -3.95
CA ALA A 192 -2.81 -19.48 -3.62
C ALA A 192 -2.77 -19.77 -2.11
N GLU A 193 -1.77 -19.26 -1.40
CA GLU A 193 -1.67 -19.37 0.07
C GLU A 193 -2.67 -18.47 0.78
N CYS A 194 -2.83 -17.22 0.33
CA CYS A 194 -3.82 -16.30 0.89
C CYS A 194 -5.25 -16.86 0.83
N SER A 195 -5.56 -17.60 -0.24
CA SER A 195 -6.86 -18.27 -0.43
C SER A 195 -7.13 -19.40 0.59
N ARG A 196 -6.08 -19.98 1.21
CA ARG A 196 -6.20 -21.10 2.16
C ARG A 196 -6.60 -20.67 3.57
N TYR A 197 -6.47 -19.40 3.95
CA TYR A 197 -6.84 -18.91 5.29
C TYR A 197 -8.38 -18.90 5.56
N SER A 198 -9.21 -19.49 4.69
CA SER A 198 -10.68 -19.39 4.73
C SER A 198 -11.44 -20.35 5.67
N SER A 199 -10.85 -21.36 6.31
CA SER A 199 -11.59 -22.33 7.20
C SER A 199 -11.37 -22.17 8.74
N ALA A 200 -12.43 -21.88 9.55
CA ALA A 200 -12.55 -21.78 11.05
C ALA A 200 -13.12 -20.46 11.70
N ALA A 201 -14.40 -20.11 11.50
CA ALA A 201 -14.99 -18.78 11.77
C ALA A 201 -15.00 -18.35 13.25
N HIS A 202 -14.67 -17.09 13.54
CA HIS A 202 -15.21 -16.26 14.64
C HIS A 202 -15.14 -14.79 14.18
N SER A 203 -16.25 -14.05 14.32
CA SER A 203 -16.39 -12.64 13.92
C SER A 203 -16.90 -11.85 15.12
N THR A 204 -16.17 -10.79 15.49
CA THR A 204 -16.58 -9.86 16.54
C THR A 204 -16.63 -8.46 15.94
N THR A 205 -17.81 -7.86 15.94
CA THR A 205 -18.05 -6.49 15.49
C THR A 205 -17.43 -5.48 16.45
N CYS A 206 -16.74 -4.47 15.91
CA CYS A 206 -16.23 -3.31 16.65
C CYS A 206 -16.66 -2.01 15.95
N LEU A 207 -16.55 -0.84 16.58
CA LEU A 207 -17.06 0.47 16.13
C LEU A 207 -16.02 1.61 16.35
N ILE A 208 -16.04 2.63 15.46
CA ILE A 208 -15.33 3.94 15.41
C ILE A 208 -13.94 4.14 14.68
N SER A 209 -13.93 5.17 13.78
CA SER A 209 -12.96 6.17 13.16
C SER A 209 -11.49 5.95 12.68
N VAL A 210 -11.09 6.79 11.69
CA VAL A 210 -10.02 6.75 10.64
C VAL A 210 -8.64 7.31 11.08
N GLN A 211 -7.81 6.53 11.78
CA GLN A 211 -6.37 6.87 11.98
C GLN A 211 -5.41 5.87 11.31
N ILE A 212 -5.97 4.91 10.57
CA ILE A 212 -5.33 3.69 10.04
C ILE A 212 -4.23 3.94 9.03
N LEU A 213 -4.50 4.73 7.99
CA LEU A 213 -3.54 4.89 6.88
C LEU A 213 -2.26 5.56 7.37
N PHE A 214 -2.37 6.42 8.38
CA PHE A 214 -1.24 6.99 9.07
C PHE A 214 -0.47 5.93 9.87
N ILE A 215 -1.15 4.97 10.53
CA ILE A 215 -0.49 3.91 11.28
C ILE A 215 0.11 2.84 10.37
N LEU A 216 -0.56 2.41 9.29
CA LEU A 216 0.06 1.55 8.27
C LEU A 216 1.33 2.23 7.71
N MET A 217 1.26 3.53 7.41
CA MET A 217 2.43 4.30 6.99
C MET A 217 3.50 4.47 8.07
N THR A 218 3.12 4.67 9.34
CA THR A 218 4.07 4.85 10.45
C THR A 218 4.72 3.52 10.82
N ILE A 219 3.98 2.42 10.76
CA ILE A 219 4.46 1.06 10.94
C ILE A 219 5.44 0.72 9.80
N LEU A 220 5.06 0.95 8.53
CA LEU A 220 5.96 0.75 7.38
C LEU A 220 7.18 1.69 7.43
N TRP A 221 7.03 2.93 7.92
CA TRP A 221 8.11 3.89 8.13
C TRP A 221 9.06 3.52 9.29
N GLN A 222 8.55 2.98 10.40
CA GLN A 222 9.36 2.46 11.50
C GLN A 222 10.13 1.20 11.10
N PHE A 223 9.57 0.35 10.23
CA PHE A 223 10.29 -0.81 9.71
C PHE A 223 11.45 -0.44 8.78
N GLN A 224 11.37 0.67 8.05
CA GLN A 224 12.45 1.14 7.19
C GLN A 224 13.55 1.91 7.94
N THR A 225 13.24 2.50 9.09
CA THR A 225 14.21 3.29 9.89
C THR A 225 14.99 2.48 10.92
N ILE A 226 14.53 1.27 11.27
CA ILE A 226 15.20 0.36 12.23
C ILE A 226 16.09 -0.68 11.53
N GLY A 227 16.07 -0.73 10.19
CA GLY A 227 16.86 -1.62 9.34
C GLY A 227 18.19 -1.07 8.82
N VAL A 228 18.76 -0.05 9.47
CA VAL A 228 20.12 0.47 9.24
C VAL A 228 20.91 0.42 10.55
#